data_AF-A0A0B1THH7-F1
#
_entry.id   AF-A0A0B1THH7-F1
#
_cell.length_a   1.000
_cell.length_b   1.000
_cell.length_c   1.000
_cell.angle_alpha   90.00
_cell.angle_beta   90.00
_cell.angle_gamma   90.00
#
_symmetry.space_group_name_H-M   'P 1'
#
loop_
_entity.id
_entity.type
_entity.pdbx_description
1 polymer ?
#
loop_
_entity_poly.entity_id
_entity_poly.type
_entity_poly.pdbx_seq_one_letter_code
_entity_poly.pdbx_strand_id
1 'polypeptide(L)'
;MKLIYEMDSLTEEWSSSGPQLYDLTSDVKDMDFELSDQLLRFLNLREEVADPKRHTMKNLRDRVRIERQISKLKYSLSVEALQLSDEYQNRIEVLKELGYVDRTGMVTFKGRVACEIHHQELLITELILSKKLHERSPAEVAAMLSATTCQYKAGDGPKFAPDSVFEQLKNDVQTTNGKIESVASSKRVHKDDVGDELRYDLMQVVYHWAGGMVCFCRMLLKHF
;
A
#
# COMPACT_ATOMS: atom_id res chain seq x y z
N MET A 1 19.02 -32.42 18.67
CA MET A 1 18.32 -33.73 18.70
C MET A 1 19.18 -34.80 18.07
N LYS A 2 19.48 -34.79 16.76
CA LYS A 2 20.37 -35.80 16.13
C LYS A 2 21.74 -35.96 16.80
N LEU A 3 22.44 -34.85 17.02
CA LEU A 3 23.77 -34.85 17.68
C LEU A 3 23.74 -35.37 19.13
N ILE A 4 22.64 -35.15 19.84
CA ILE A 4 22.49 -35.62 21.24
C ILE A 4 22.26 -37.13 21.22
N TYR A 5 21.40 -37.60 20.32
CA TYR A 5 21.15 -39.03 20.13
C TYR A 5 22.39 -39.79 19.65
N GLU A 6 23.20 -39.19 18.77
CA GLU A 6 24.48 -39.75 18.33
C GLU A 6 25.49 -39.79 19.48
N MET A 7 25.56 -38.74 20.31
CA MET A 7 26.40 -38.74 21.51
C MET A 7 25.96 -39.81 22.50
N ASP A 8 24.66 -39.94 22.78
CA ASP A 8 24.12 -40.93 23.71
C ASP A 8 24.35 -42.36 23.19
N SER A 9 24.14 -42.59 21.89
CA SER A 9 24.44 -43.85 21.21
C SER A 9 25.92 -44.22 21.28
N LEU A 10 26.82 -43.25 21.04
CA LEU A 10 28.26 -43.47 21.17
C LEU A 10 28.63 -43.75 22.64
N THR A 11 27.95 -43.12 23.60
CA THR A 11 28.18 -43.34 25.03
C THR A 11 27.75 -44.76 25.45
N GLU A 12 26.62 -45.26 24.95
CA GLU A 12 26.16 -46.64 25.17
C GLU A 12 27.07 -47.67 24.50
N GLU A 13 27.48 -47.44 23.24
CA GLU A 13 28.37 -48.33 22.50
C GLU A 13 29.76 -48.42 23.15
N TRP A 14 30.27 -47.30 23.66
CA TRP A 14 31.52 -47.26 24.42
C TRP A 14 31.39 -47.88 25.83
N SER A 15 30.24 -47.76 26.49
CA SER A 15 30.01 -48.37 27.81
C SER A 15 29.99 -49.90 27.80
N SER A 16 29.61 -50.48 26.67
CA SER A 16 29.53 -51.94 26.49
C SER A 16 30.83 -52.58 25.97
N SER A 17 31.72 -51.78 25.37
CA SER A 17 32.93 -52.26 24.67
C SER A 17 34.26 -51.74 25.25
N GLY A 18 34.21 -50.68 26.07
CA GLY A 18 35.40 -50.02 26.62
C GLY A 18 35.90 -50.63 27.93
N PRO A 19 37.12 -50.27 28.38
CA PRO A 19 37.58 -50.61 29.73
C PRO A 19 36.62 -50.05 30.79
N GLN A 20 36.58 -50.67 31.98
CA GLN A 20 35.71 -50.25 33.09
C GLN A 20 35.76 -48.73 33.27
N LEU A 21 34.63 -48.07 33.06
CA LEU A 21 34.51 -46.64 33.23
C LEU A 21 34.43 -46.35 34.73
N TYR A 22 35.48 -45.73 35.24
CA TYR A 22 35.48 -45.08 36.56
C TYR A 22 34.40 -44.00 36.54
N ASP A 23 33.52 -43.99 37.54
CA ASP A 23 32.54 -42.90 37.68
C ASP A 23 33.33 -41.67 38.13
N LEU A 24 33.67 -40.82 37.16
CA LEU A 24 34.42 -39.58 37.40
C LEU A 24 33.80 -38.74 38.51
N THR A 25 32.50 -38.84 38.80
CA THR A 25 31.89 -38.07 39.89
C THR A 25 32.12 -38.67 41.28
N SER A 26 32.27 -39.99 41.40
CA SER A 26 32.72 -40.64 42.63
C SER A 26 34.23 -40.57 42.77
N ASP A 27 34.96 -40.74 41.68
CA ASP A 27 36.41 -40.98 41.71
C ASP A 27 37.23 -39.68 41.67
N VAL A 28 36.68 -38.58 41.13
CA VAL A 28 37.30 -37.25 41.24
C VAL A 28 37.07 -36.63 42.62
N LYS A 29 36.00 -37.01 43.35
CA LYS A 29 35.78 -36.54 44.73
C LYS A 29 36.91 -36.94 45.67
N ASP A 30 37.51 -38.11 45.44
CA ASP A 30 38.62 -38.63 46.26
C ASP A 30 39.99 -38.10 45.82
N MET A 31 40.11 -37.50 44.63
CA MET A 31 41.39 -37.10 44.02
C MET A 31 41.60 -35.57 43.94
N ASP A 32 40.57 -34.78 43.63
CA ASP A 32 40.70 -33.33 43.52
C ASP A 32 39.34 -32.60 43.67
N PHE A 33 39.13 -31.95 44.81
CA PHE A 33 37.88 -31.27 45.16
C PHE A 33 37.54 -30.12 44.19
N GLU A 34 38.55 -29.44 43.65
CA GLU A 34 38.33 -28.29 42.76
C GLU A 34 37.85 -28.70 41.37
N LEU A 35 38.36 -29.81 40.85
CA LEU A 35 37.88 -30.40 39.60
C LEU A 35 36.45 -30.95 39.77
N SER A 36 36.14 -31.51 40.95
CA SER A 36 34.78 -31.97 41.29
C SER A 36 33.77 -30.81 41.32
N ASP A 37 34.12 -29.67 41.93
CA ASP A 37 33.26 -28.47 41.94
C ASP A 37 33.04 -27.92 40.52
N GLN A 38 34.10 -27.88 39.70
CA GLN A 38 33.98 -27.46 38.30
C GLN A 38 33.10 -28.40 37.46
N LEU A 39 33.22 -29.71 37.66
CA LEU A 39 32.35 -30.71 37.02
C LEU A 39 30.89 -30.55 37.46
N LEU A 40 30.64 -30.35 38.75
CA LEU A 40 29.30 -30.11 39.28
C LEU A 40 28.69 -28.83 38.69
N ARG A 41 29.47 -27.75 38.58
CA ARG A 41 29.05 -26.51 37.91
C ARG A 41 28.73 -26.75 36.44
N PHE A 42 29.56 -27.50 35.72
CA PHE A 42 29.33 -27.83 34.32
C PHE A 42 28.05 -28.65 34.11
N LEU A 43 27.78 -29.62 35.00
CA LEU A 43 26.57 -30.44 34.95
C LEU A 43 25.32 -29.62 35.31
N ASN A 44 25.40 -28.74 36.31
CA ASN A 44 24.32 -27.80 36.64
C ASN A 44 24.03 -26.83 35.47
N LEU A 45 25.07 -26.30 34.82
CA LEU A 45 24.93 -25.49 33.60
C LEU A 45 24.33 -26.30 32.45
N ARG A 46 24.67 -27.58 32.32
CA ARG A 46 24.08 -28.48 31.32
C ARG A 46 22.59 -28.69 31.59
N GLU A 47 22.18 -28.88 32.83
CA GLU A 47 20.76 -28.98 33.21
C GLU A 47 20.00 -27.66 32.96
N GLU A 48 20.59 -26.50 33.31
CA GLU A 48 20.00 -25.20 32.99
C GLU A 48 19.88 -24.96 31.47
N VAL A 49 20.83 -25.47 30.67
CA VAL A 49 20.82 -25.36 29.21
C VAL A 49 19.86 -26.37 28.56
N ALA A 50 19.61 -27.51 29.22
CA ALA A 50 18.65 -28.53 28.82
C ALA A 50 17.20 -28.18 29.22
N ASP A 51 17.00 -27.15 30.06
CA ASP A 51 15.68 -26.65 30.47
C ASP A 51 14.84 -26.22 29.23
N PRO A 52 13.59 -26.70 29.08
CA PRO A 52 12.66 -26.35 27.99
C PRO A 52 12.47 -24.84 27.73
N LYS A 53 12.86 -23.99 28.69
CA LYS A 53 12.88 -22.52 28.58
C LYS A 53 13.72 -21.97 27.42
N ARG A 54 14.62 -22.75 26.81
CA ARG A 54 15.38 -22.32 25.62
C ARG A 54 14.52 -22.19 24.35
N HIS A 55 13.50 -23.03 24.19
CA HIS A 55 12.44 -22.82 23.17
C HIS A 55 11.64 -21.55 23.48
N THR A 56 11.35 -21.33 24.75
CA THR A 56 10.66 -20.14 25.26
C THR A 56 11.44 -18.86 24.95
N MET A 57 12.78 -18.85 25.07
CA MET A 57 13.64 -17.71 24.76
C MET A 57 13.72 -17.36 23.27
N LYS A 58 13.66 -18.36 22.37
CA LYS A 58 13.56 -18.10 20.93
C LYS A 58 12.17 -17.55 20.60
N ASN A 59 11.11 -18.18 21.10
CA ASN A 59 9.73 -17.75 20.92
C ASN A 59 9.46 -16.35 21.50
N LEU A 60 10.06 -16.00 22.65
CA LEU A 60 9.99 -14.65 23.24
C LEU A 60 10.71 -13.62 22.36
N ARG A 61 11.89 -13.95 21.83
CA ARG A 61 12.62 -13.07 20.91
C ARG A 61 11.83 -12.82 19.63
N ASP A 62 11.27 -13.87 19.04
CA ASP A 62 10.43 -13.77 17.85
C ASP A 62 9.16 -12.98 18.15
N ARG A 63 8.52 -13.21 19.30
CA ARG A 63 7.35 -12.44 19.76
C ARG A 63 7.67 -10.95 19.94
N VAL A 64 8.74 -10.60 20.66
CA VAL A 64 9.16 -9.19 20.84
C VAL A 64 9.53 -8.54 19.52
N ARG A 65 10.17 -9.28 18.60
CA ARG A 65 10.47 -8.79 17.24
C ARG A 65 9.18 -8.47 16.48
N ILE A 66 8.21 -9.38 16.49
CA ILE A 66 6.92 -9.20 15.83
C ILE A 66 6.15 -8.05 16.49
N GLU A 67 6.11 -7.96 17.83
CA GLU A 67 5.47 -6.86 18.56
C GLU A 67 6.09 -5.51 18.22
N ARG A 68 7.42 -5.43 18.08
CA ARG A 68 8.11 -4.21 17.60
C ARG A 68 7.75 -3.88 16.16
N GLN A 69 7.67 -4.88 15.28
CA GLN A 69 7.25 -4.67 13.90
C GLN A 69 5.81 -4.16 13.84
N ILE A 70 4.89 -4.74 14.62
CA ILE A 70 3.51 -4.30 14.75
C ILE A 70 3.45 -2.86 15.25
N SER A 71 4.19 -2.51 16.32
CA SER A 71 4.22 -1.14 16.84
C SER A 71 4.76 -0.14 15.82
N LYS A 72 5.81 -0.51 15.07
CA LYS A 72 6.36 0.32 14.00
C LYS A 72 5.36 0.51 12.85
N LEU A 73 4.67 -0.56 12.43
CA LEU A 73 3.62 -0.51 11.41
C LEU A 73 2.43 0.34 11.87
N LYS A 74 1.98 0.15 13.12
CA LYS A 74 0.91 0.96 13.72
C LYS A 74 1.25 2.45 13.75
N TYR A 75 2.49 2.79 14.11
CA TYR A 75 2.96 4.17 14.05
C TYR A 75 3.00 4.67 12.60
N SER A 76 3.54 3.89 11.66
CA SER A 76 3.60 4.28 10.24
C SER A 76 2.23 4.51 9.61
N LEU A 77 1.18 3.87 10.14
CA LEU A 77 -0.22 4.03 9.73
C LEU A 77 -0.97 5.07 10.56
N SER A 78 -0.33 5.68 11.57
CA SER A 78 -0.98 6.65 12.44
C SER A 78 -1.12 8.00 11.73
N VAL A 79 -2.13 8.77 12.15
CA VAL A 79 -2.43 10.10 11.59
C VAL A 79 -1.25 11.05 11.83
N GLU A 80 -0.55 10.91 12.95
CA GLU A 80 0.63 11.70 13.29
C GLU A 80 1.78 11.46 12.31
N ALA A 81 2.04 10.19 11.95
CA ALA A 81 3.07 9.86 10.95
C ALA A 81 2.68 10.37 9.55
N LEU A 82 1.38 10.32 9.21
CA LEU A 82 0.87 10.85 7.94
C LEU A 82 0.97 12.38 7.88
N GLN A 83 0.63 13.09 8.96
CA GLN A 83 0.75 14.55 9.04
C GLN A 83 2.20 15.03 8.95
N LEU A 84 3.15 14.23 9.43
CA LEU A 84 4.59 14.48 9.33
C LEU A 84 5.16 14.18 7.94
N SER A 85 4.41 13.52 7.07
CA SER A 85 4.87 13.23 5.71
C SER A 85 4.88 14.50 4.86
N ASP A 86 6.02 14.81 4.25
CA ASP A 86 6.17 15.92 3.30
C ASP A 86 5.14 15.83 2.18
N GLU A 87 4.78 14.62 1.74
CA GLU A 87 3.78 14.41 0.70
C GLU A 87 2.39 14.87 1.13
N TYR A 88 1.99 14.59 2.37
CA TYR A 88 0.70 15.05 2.89
C TYR A 88 0.64 16.58 2.94
N GLN A 89 1.72 17.22 3.43
CA GLN A 89 1.82 18.68 3.47
C GLN A 89 1.76 19.29 2.07
N ASN A 90 2.47 18.70 1.11
CA ASN A 90 2.43 19.15 -0.28
C ASN A 90 1.01 19.03 -0.88
N ARG A 91 0.29 17.94 -0.60
CA ARG A 91 -1.12 17.76 -1.02
C ARG A 91 -2.05 18.81 -0.39
N ILE A 92 -1.86 19.14 0.90
CA ILE A 92 -2.61 20.23 1.55
C ILE A 92 -2.34 21.58 0.88
N GLU A 93 -1.09 21.87 0.52
CA GLU A 93 -0.72 23.11 -0.18
C GLU A 93 -1.35 23.19 -1.59
N VAL A 94 -1.47 22.06 -2.30
CA VAL A 94 -2.24 21.99 -3.56
C VAL A 94 -3.71 22.34 -3.32
N LEU A 95 -4.33 21.75 -2.30
CA LEU A 95 -5.74 22.01 -1.98
C LEU A 95 -5.98 23.48 -1.56
N LYS A 96 -5.02 24.10 -0.88
CA LYS A 96 -5.07 25.53 -0.56
C LYS A 96 -4.97 26.41 -1.80
N GLU A 97 -4.01 26.11 -2.68
CA GLU A 97 -3.81 26.86 -3.93
C GLU A 97 -5.04 26.78 -4.85
N LEU A 98 -5.67 25.60 -4.93
CA LEU A 98 -6.89 25.38 -5.71
C LEU A 98 -8.17 25.91 -5.01
N GLY A 99 -8.06 26.37 -3.76
CA GLY A 99 -9.15 26.98 -2.99
C GLY A 99 -10.13 25.98 -2.37
N TYR A 100 -9.76 24.71 -2.20
CA TYR A 100 -10.57 23.69 -1.49
C TYR A 100 -10.44 23.83 0.03
N VAL A 101 -9.28 24.31 0.49
CA VAL A 101 -8.99 24.61 1.90
C VAL A 101 -8.55 26.08 1.98
N ASP A 102 -9.00 26.80 3.00
CA ASP A 102 -8.59 28.19 3.20
C ASP A 102 -7.25 28.31 3.95
N ARG A 103 -6.79 29.55 4.15
CA ARG A 103 -5.53 29.83 4.86
C ARG A 103 -5.55 29.43 6.34
N THR A 104 -6.74 29.31 6.93
CA THR A 104 -6.93 28.88 8.32
C THR A 104 -7.00 27.37 8.47
N GLY A 105 -7.00 26.62 7.35
CA GLY A 105 -7.14 25.17 7.33
C GLY A 105 -8.60 24.69 7.30
N MET A 106 -9.57 25.58 7.10
CA MET A 106 -10.99 25.23 7.03
C MET A 106 -11.38 24.87 5.60
N VAL A 107 -12.28 23.89 5.48
CA VAL A 107 -12.81 23.43 4.19
C VAL A 107 -13.74 24.49 3.61
N THR A 108 -13.48 24.92 2.38
CA THR A 108 -14.29 25.93 1.68
C THR A 108 -15.57 25.32 1.11
N PHE A 109 -16.44 26.14 0.49
CA PHE A 109 -17.59 25.62 -0.25
C PHE A 109 -17.16 24.64 -1.36
N LYS A 110 -16.10 24.99 -2.11
CA LYS A 110 -15.52 24.15 -3.15
C LYS A 110 -15.01 22.82 -2.59
N GLY A 111 -14.35 22.88 -1.43
CA GLY A 111 -13.95 21.71 -0.66
C GLY A 111 -15.12 20.79 -0.31
N ARG A 112 -16.21 21.35 0.22
CA ARG A 112 -17.42 20.59 0.58
C ARG A 112 -18.08 19.91 -0.61
N VAL A 113 -18.14 20.58 -1.76
CA VAL A 113 -18.67 19.95 -3.00
C VAL A 113 -17.80 18.76 -3.42
N ALA A 114 -16.48 18.90 -3.31
CA ALA A 114 -15.55 17.82 -3.64
C ALA A 114 -15.75 16.58 -2.76
N CYS A 115 -15.97 16.78 -1.45
CA CYS A 115 -16.19 15.68 -0.50
C CYS A 115 -17.41 14.80 -0.80
N GLU A 116 -18.34 15.27 -1.64
CA GLU A 116 -19.52 14.49 -2.08
C GLU A 116 -19.23 13.63 -3.32
N ILE A 117 -18.04 13.73 -3.90
CA ILE A 117 -17.60 12.98 -5.07
C ILE A 117 -16.59 11.94 -4.60
N HIS A 118 -16.63 10.72 -5.13
CA HIS A 118 -15.73 9.62 -4.69
C HIS A 118 -14.60 9.30 -5.68
N HIS A 119 -14.70 9.78 -6.92
CA HIS A 119 -13.74 9.48 -7.98
C HIS A 119 -13.41 10.74 -8.75
N GLN A 120 -12.13 11.00 -9.02
CA GLN A 120 -11.67 12.20 -9.74
C GLN A 120 -12.28 13.51 -9.18
N GLU A 121 -12.33 13.63 -7.85
CA GLU A 121 -13.11 14.64 -7.12
C GLU A 121 -12.78 16.08 -7.52
N LEU A 122 -11.48 16.39 -7.64
CA LEU A 122 -11.02 17.73 -8.03
C LEU A 122 -11.45 18.08 -9.46
N LEU A 123 -11.24 17.16 -10.41
CA LEU A 123 -11.56 17.40 -11.81
C LEU A 123 -13.07 17.61 -12.00
N ILE A 124 -13.90 16.74 -11.43
CA ILE A 124 -15.35 16.85 -11.54
C ILE A 124 -15.84 18.15 -10.88
N THR A 125 -15.31 18.50 -9.70
CA THR A 125 -15.66 19.76 -9.01
C THR A 125 -15.28 20.98 -9.84
N GLU A 126 -14.09 21.02 -10.44
CA GLU A 126 -13.69 22.11 -11.34
C GLU A 126 -14.62 22.21 -12.55
N LEU A 127 -15.01 21.09 -13.17
CA LEU A 127 -15.91 21.07 -14.32
C LEU A 127 -17.29 21.63 -13.98
N ILE A 128 -17.82 21.28 -12.80
CA ILE A 128 -19.09 21.80 -12.28
C ILE A 128 -18.99 23.30 -12.03
N LEU A 129 -17.98 23.75 -11.26
CA LEU A 129 -17.89 25.14 -10.81
C LEU A 129 -17.41 26.11 -11.88
N SER A 130 -16.69 25.63 -12.90
CA SER A 130 -16.25 26.44 -14.05
C SER A 130 -17.35 26.66 -15.10
N LYS A 131 -18.60 26.30 -14.79
CA LYS A 131 -19.77 26.36 -15.70
C LYS A 131 -19.63 25.55 -17.01
N LYS A 132 -18.57 24.76 -17.17
CA LYS A 132 -18.33 23.94 -18.37
C LYS A 132 -19.42 22.89 -18.59
N LEU A 133 -20.00 22.35 -17.51
CA LEU A 133 -21.13 21.42 -17.60
C LEU A 133 -22.48 22.13 -17.76
N HIS A 134 -22.61 23.39 -17.32
CA HIS A 134 -23.89 24.10 -17.31
C HIS A 134 -24.37 24.49 -18.71
N GLU A 135 -23.44 24.74 -19.63
CA GLU A 135 -23.73 25.14 -21.01
C GLU A 135 -23.95 23.95 -21.95
N ARG A 136 -23.87 22.72 -21.43
CA ARG A 136 -23.87 21.48 -22.22
C ARG A 136 -25.14 20.68 -21.99
N SER A 137 -25.55 19.97 -23.02
CA SER A 137 -26.67 19.02 -22.95
C SER A 137 -26.33 17.83 -22.03
N PRO A 138 -27.33 17.13 -21.48
CA PRO A 138 -27.10 15.95 -20.64
C PRO A 138 -26.24 14.88 -21.32
N ALA A 139 -26.38 14.73 -22.66
CA ALA A 139 -25.59 13.79 -23.44
C ALA A 139 -24.10 14.19 -23.52
N GLU A 140 -23.82 15.48 -23.69
CA GLU A 140 -22.45 16.01 -23.68
C GLU A 140 -21.80 15.89 -22.29
N VAL A 141 -22.56 16.18 -21.22
CA VAL A 141 -22.09 16.00 -19.84
C VAL A 141 -21.74 14.55 -19.57
N ALA A 142 -22.61 13.61 -19.94
CA ALA A 142 -22.33 12.18 -19.81
C ALA A 142 -21.06 11.77 -20.59
N ALA A 143 -20.91 12.29 -21.81
CA ALA A 143 -19.73 12.04 -22.65
C ALA A 143 -18.44 12.57 -22.01
N MET A 144 -18.45 13.77 -21.41
CA MET A 144 -17.30 14.32 -20.69
C MET A 144 -16.93 13.45 -19.48
N LEU A 145 -17.93 13.08 -18.67
CA LEU A 145 -17.69 12.30 -17.45
C LEU A 145 -17.21 10.87 -17.76
N SER A 146 -17.58 10.30 -18.92
CA SER A 146 -17.04 9.01 -19.37
C SER A 146 -15.51 8.99 -19.43
N ALA A 147 -14.87 10.15 -19.63
CA ALA A 147 -13.41 10.27 -19.64
C ALA A 147 -12.75 9.95 -18.29
N THR A 148 -13.49 10.15 -17.20
CA THR A 148 -12.99 9.92 -15.83
C THR A 148 -13.16 8.48 -15.37
N THR A 149 -14.06 7.72 -15.97
CA THR A 149 -14.42 6.36 -15.55
C THR A 149 -14.00 5.28 -16.55
N CYS A 150 -13.57 5.66 -17.75
CA CYS A 150 -13.14 4.72 -18.78
C CYS A 150 -11.81 4.04 -18.40
N GLN A 151 -11.87 2.76 -18.08
CA GLN A 151 -10.70 1.90 -17.83
C GLN A 151 -10.23 1.17 -19.09
N TYR A 152 -11.03 1.19 -20.16
CA TYR A 152 -10.69 0.57 -21.43
C TYR A 152 -9.64 1.41 -22.16
N LYS A 153 -8.64 0.73 -22.72
CA LYS A 153 -7.60 1.34 -23.56
C LYS A 153 -7.71 0.78 -24.97
N ALA A 154 -8.24 1.58 -25.90
CA ALA A 154 -8.01 1.30 -27.31
C ALA A 154 -6.59 1.76 -27.66
N GLY A 155 -5.92 1.07 -28.59
CA GLY A 155 -4.50 1.29 -28.91
C GLY A 155 -4.12 2.76 -29.11
N ASP A 156 -4.55 3.37 -30.21
CA ASP A 156 -4.12 4.71 -30.64
C ASP A 156 -5.02 5.86 -30.13
N GLY A 157 -5.93 5.56 -29.19
CA GLY A 157 -6.97 6.47 -28.68
C GLY A 157 -7.96 6.94 -29.76
N PRO A 158 -9.08 7.57 -29.36
CA PRO A 158 -10.05 8.09 -30.32
C PRO A 158 -9.54 9.36 -31.00
N LYS A 159 -9.61 9.38 -32.34
CA LYS A 159 -9.32 10.56 -33.16
C LYS A 159 -10.64 11.27 -33.49
N PHE A 160 -10.83 12.46 -32.94
CA PHE A 160 -11.97 13.30 -33.26
C PHE A 160 -11.60 14.26 -34.39
N ALA A 161 -12.59 14.61 -35.23
CA ALA A 161 -12.37 15.61 -36.27
C ALA A 161 -12.10 16.98 -35.62
N PRO A 162 -11.18 17.78 -36.20
CA PRO A 162 -10.99 19.16 -35.75
C PRO A 162 -12.33 19.90 -35.84
N ASP A 163 -12.60 20.74 -34.83
CA ASP A 163 -13.86 21.48 -34.62
C ASP A 163 -15.12 20.66 -34.27
N SER A 164 -15.00 19.33 -34.12
CA SER A 164 -16.13 18.52 -33.63
C SER A 164 -16.48 18.83 -32.18
N VAL A 165 -17.76 18.62 -31.81
CA VAL A 165 -18.22 18.74 -30.42
C VAL A 165 -17.38 17.86 -29.49
N PHE A 166 -17.02 16.64 -29.91
CA PHE A 166 -16.20 15.73 -29.11
C PHE A 166 -14.80 16.27 -28.83
N GLU A 167 -14.17 16.94 -29.80
CA GLU A 167 -12.88 17.58 -29.60
C GLU A 167 -12.98 18.77 -28.63
N GLN A 168 -14.07 19.55 -28.70
CA GLN A 168 -14.34 20.62 -27.73
C GLN A 168 -14.52 20.06 -26.31
N LEU A 169 -15.33 19.00 -26.15
CA LEU A 169 -15.55 18.33 -24.86
C LEU A 169 -14.24 17.77 -24.28
N LYS A 170 -13.42 17.12 -25.12
CA LYS A 170 -12.10 16.61 -24.75
C LYS A 170 -11.18 17.74 -24.30
N ASN A 171 -11.08 18.82 -25.08
CA ASN A 171 -10.26 19.99 -24.76
C ASN A 171 -10.69 20.62 -23.43
N ASP A 172 -11.99 20.65 -23.13
CA ASP A 172 -12.50 21.18 -21.89
C ASP A 172 -12.06 20.38 -20.67
N VAL A 173 -12.12 19.06 -20.76
CA VAL A 173 -11.64 18.15 -19.71
C VAL A 173 -10.12 18.26 -19.58
N GLN A 174 -9.37 18.20 -20.69
CA GLN A 174 -7.89 18.26 -20.68
C GLN A 174 -7.38 19.59 -20.13
N THR A 175 -7.96 20.72 -20.53
CA THR A 175 -7.57 22.04 -20.02
C THR A 175 -7.79 22.14 -18.51
N THR A 176 -8.88 21.55 -18.01
CA THR A 176 -9.20 21.58 -16.58
C THR A 176 -8.24 20.69 -15.80
N ASN A 177 -8.00 19.47 -16.29
CA ASN A 177 -7.04 18.54 -15.70
C ASN A 177 -5.62 19.11 -15.70
N GLY A 178 -5.19 19.73 -16.80
CA GLY A 178 -3.86 20.36 -16.92
C GLY A 178 -3.64 21.51 -15.94
N LYS A 179 -4.68 22.27 -15.56
CA LYS A 179 -4.59 23.27 -14.50
C LYS A 179 -4.34 22.63 -13.13
N ILE A 180 -5.08 21.56 -12.81
CA ILE A 180 -4.91 20.82 -11.56
C ILE A 180 -3.50 20.21 -11.50
N GLU A 181 -3.07 19.56 -12.58
CA GLU A 181 -1.74 18.96 -12.70
C GLU A 181 -0.60 19.97 -12.64
N SER A 182 -0.79 21.16 -13.23
CA SER A 182 0.19 22.25 -13.13
C SER A 182 0.39 22.68 -11.68
N VAL A 183 -0.69 22.84 -10.92
CA VAL A 183 -0.61 23.17 -9.49
C VAL A 183 0.01 22.02 -8.70
N ALA A 184 -0.40 20.77 -8.94
CA ALA A 184 0.15 19.59 -8.26
C ALA A 184 1.67 19.45 -8.50
N SER A 185 2.10 19.61 -9.75
CA SER A 185 3.52 19.55 -10.14
C SER A 185 4.34 20.67 -9.50
N SER A 186 3.77 21.87 -9.40
CA SER A 186 4.43 23.01 -8.74
C SER A 186 4.75 22.75 -7.26
N LYS A 187 3.93 21.93 -6.59
CA LYS A 187 4.10 21.53 -5.18
C LYS A 187 4.78 20.16 -5.03
N ARG A 188 5.35 19.60 -6.11
CA ARG A 188 6.02 18.28 -6.13
C ARG A 188 5.14 17.11 -5.67
N VAL A 189 3.83 17.20 -5.95
CA VAL A 189 2.90 16.08 -5.76
C VAL A 189 2.87 15.28 -7.06
N HIS A 190 3.27 14.01 -7.01
CA HIS A 190 3.16 13.10 -8.14
C HIS A 190 1.79 12.42 -8.16
N LYS A 191 1.25 12.24 -9.37
CA LYS A 191 0.05 11.44 -9.62
C LYS A 191 0.51 10.01 -9.88
N ASP A 192 0.72 9.25 -8.82
CA ASP A 192 1.29 7.89 -8.91
C ASP A 192 0.27 6.82 -9.35
N ASP A 193 -1.01 7.18 -9.53
CA ASP A 193 -2.05 6.21 -9.80
C ASP A 193 -2.28 6.00 -11.31
N VAL A 194 -1.85 4.84 -11.82
CA VAL A 194 -2.03 4.40 -13.22
C VAL A 194 -3.52 4.32 -13.60
N GLY A 195 -4.41 4.23 -12.61
CA GLY A 195 -5.87 4.22 -12.79
C GLY A 195 -6.49 5.59 -13.09
N ASP A 196 -5.78 6.68 -12.83
CA ASP A 196 -6.28 8.07 -12.89
C ASP A 196 -6.01 8.79 -14.22
N GLU A 197 -5.56 8.05 -15.23
CA GLU A 197 -5.36 8.57 -16.57
C GLU A 197 -6.71 8.70 -17.30
N LEU A 198 -6.96 9.89 -17.85
CA LEU A 198 -8.19 10.21 -18.56
C LEU A 198 -8.23 9.49 -19.92
N ARG A 199 -9.31 8.77 -20.21
CA ARG A 199 -9.46 8.00 -21.45
C ARG A 199 -10.74 8.37 -22.18
N TYR A 200 -10.63 8.74 -23.44
CA TYR A 200 -11.75 9.32 -24.19
C TYR A 200 -12.49 8.29 -25.07
N ASP A 201 -12.07 7.02 -25.05
CA ASP A 201 -12.48 5.97 -25.99
C ASP A 201 -14.00 5.75 -26.03
N LEU A 202 -14.66 5.90 -24.88
CA LEU A 202 -16.11 5.72 -24.75
C LEU A 202 -16.91 7.00 -24.98
N MET A 203 -16.28 8.14 -25.26
CA MET A 203 -16.95 9.44 -25.30
C MET A 203 -18.10 9.50 -26.34
N GLN A 204 -17.85 9.04 -27.57
CA GLN A 204 -18.89 9.01 -28.62
C GLN A 204 -20.01 8.01 -28.31
N VAL A 205 -19.63 6.85 -27.77
CA VAL A 205 -20.55 5.77 -27.39
C VAL A 205 -21.52 6.29 -26.32
N VAL A 206 -20.99 6.89 -25.26
CA VAL A 206 -21.79 7.43 -24.16
C VAL A 206 -22.64 8.61 -24.61
N TYR A 207 -22.13 9.47 -25.49
CA TYR A 207 -22.90 10.60 -26.04
C TYR A 207 -24.19 10.13 -26.73
N HIS A 208 -24.11 9.22 -27.70
CA HIS A 208 -25.33 8.80 -28.40
C HIS A 208 -26.21 7.86 -27.55
N TRP A 209 -25.62 7.14 -26.58
CA TRP A 209 -26.40 6.37 -25.61
C TRP A 209 -27.28 7.28 -24.75
N ALA A 210 -26.69 8.33 -24.16
CA ALA A 210 -27.40 9.33 -23.38
C ALA A 210 -28.37 10.16 -24.24
N GLY A 211 -28.10 10.29 -25.54
CA GLY A 211 -29.01 10.88 -26.53
C GLY A 211 -30.22 10.00 -26.91
N GLY A 212 -30.38 8.81 -26.32
CA GLY A 212 -31.55 7.95 -26.54
C GLY A 212 -31.45 7.01 -27.75
N MET A 213 -30.25 6.74 -28.26
CA MET A 213 -30.08 5.81 -29.38
C MET A 213 -30.32 4.37 -28.92
N VAL A 214 -31.40 3.76 -29.41
CA VAL A 214 -32.00 2.51 -28.89
C VAL A 214 -31.22 1.23 -29.22
N CYS A 215 -30.25 1.27 -30.14
CA CYS A 215 -29.55 0.07 -30.61
C CYS A 215 -28.07 0.10 -30.23
N PHE A 216 -27.76 -0.34 -29.00
CA PHE A 216 -26.39 -0.58 -28.52
C PHE A 216 -25.57 -1.46 -29.49
N CYS A 217 -26.20 -2.45 -30.13
CA CYS A 217 -25.54 -3.31 -31.12
C CYS A 217 -25.02 -2.57 -32.37
N ARG A 218 -25.69 -1.49 -32.80
CA ARG A 218 -25.28 -0.72 -34.00
C ARG A 218 -24.09 0.20 -33.71
N MET A 219 -23.87 0.51 -32.43
CA MET A 219 -22.80 1.38 -31.95
C MET A 219 -21.48 0.63 -31.81
N LEU A 220 -21.51 -0.65 -31.38
CA LEU A 220 -20.31 -1.49 -31.30
C LEU A 220 -19.78 -1.89 -32.69
N LEU A 221 -20.65 -2.12 -33.67
CA LEU A 221 -20.27 -2.53 -35.03
C LEU A 221 -19.55 -1.47 -35.88
N LYS A 222 -19.43 -0.21 -35.41
CA LYS A 222 -18.67 0.85 -36.09
C LYS A 222 -17.30 1.13 -35.47
N HIS A 223 -17.04 0.58 -34.28
CA HIS A 223 -15.82 0.84 -33.50
C HIS A 223 -15.01 -0.45 -33.23
N PHE A 224 -15.46 -1.60 -33.74
CA PHE A 224 -14.73 -2.87 -33.79
C PHE A 224 -14.51 -3.30 -35.24
#